data_AF-A0A929CCA2-F1
#
_entry.id   AF-A0A929CCA2-F1
#
_cell.length_a   1.000
_cell.length_b   1.000
_cell.length_c   1.000
_cell.angle_alpha   90.00
_cell.angle_beta   90.00
_cell.angle_gamma   90.00
#
_symmetry.space_group_name_H-M   'P 1'
#
loop_
_entity.id
_entity.type
_entity.pdbx_description
1 polymer ?
#
loop_
_entity_poly.entity_id
_entity_poly.type
_entity_poly.pdbx_seq_one_letter_code
_entity_poly.pdbx_strand_id
1 'polypeptide(L)' 'MSLINKTGIRALSKSLDMKISADSFEAAEARLKAILEHAAKKAQAKRRKTILKRDFIHEIDLFDLD' A
#
# COMPACT_ATOMS: atom_id res chain seq x y z
N MET A 1 -4.07 -6.82 14.78
CA MET A 1 -3.14 -7.51 13.87
C MET A 1 -2.56 -6.44 12.96
N SER A 2 -1.24 -6.25 12.91
CA SER A 2 -0.64 -5.20 12.07
C SER A 2 -0.49 -5.70 10.63
N LEU A 3 -0.90 -4.88 9.66
CA LEU A 3 -0.80 -5.20 8.23
C LEU A 3 0.64 -5.08 7.69
N ILE A 4 1.53 -4.44 8.45
CA ILE A 4 2.89 -4.12 7.98
C ILE A 4 3.96 -4.86 8.79
N ASN A 5 5.01 -5.30 8.10
CA ASN A 5 6.21 -5.84 8.74
C ASN A 5 7.13 -4.67 9.15
N LYS A 6 7.10 -4.31 10.43
CA LYS A 6 7.93 -3.22 10.99
C LYS A 6 9.43 -3.44 10.76
N THR A 7 9.90 -4.68 10.82
CA THR A 7 11.33 -5.02 10.58
C THR A 7 11.71 -4.75 9.13
N GLY A 8 10.88 -5.16 8.18
CA GLY A 8 11.12 -4.92 6.75
C GLY A 8 11.14 -3.42 6.40
N ILE A 9 10.21 -2.65 6.98
CA ILE A 9 10.16 -1.19 6.77
C ILE A 9 11.40 -0.50 7.35
N ARG A 10 11.87 -0.91 8.53
CA ARG A 10 13.11 -0.38 9.12
C ARG A 10 14.33 -0.73 8.27
N ALA A 11 14.41 -1.96 7.77
CA ALA A 11 15.50 -2.39 6.89
C ALA A 11 15.53 -1.57 5.60
N LEU A 12 14.37 -1.35 4.97
CA LEU A 12 14.24 -0.51 3.77
C LEU A 12 14.65 0.94 4.08
N SER A 13 14.12 1.52 5.15
CA SER A 13 14.47 2.90 5.54
C SER A 13 15.98 3.06 5.71
N LYS A 14 16.63 2.11 6.40
CA LYS A 14 18.09 2.09 6.57
C LYS A 14 18.83 1.96 5.24
N SER A 15 18.33 1.16 4.29
CA SER A 15 18.95 1.03 2.97
C SER A 15 18.87 2.31 2.13
N LEU A 16 17.94 3.21 2.46
CA LEU A 16 17.79 4.53 1.86
C LEU A 16 18.53 5.63 2.64
N ASP A 17 19.35 5.26 3.62
CA ASP A 17 20.01 6.17 4.59
C ASP A 17 19.02 7.06 5.38
N MET A 18 17.81 6.53 5.63
CA MET A 18 16.73 7.23 6.33
C MET A 18 16.37 6.54 7.65
N LYS A 19 15.90 7.35 8.61
CA LYS A 19 15.26 6.86 9.85
C LYS A 19 13.75 7.03 9.72
N ILE A 20 13.00 6.04 10.18
CA ILE A 20 11.54 6.09 10.22
C ILE A 20 11.05 6.35 11.65
N SER A 21 10.14 7.32 11.82
CA SER A 21 9.52 7.61 13.12
C SER A 21 8.52 6.51 13.53
N ALA A 22 8.20 6.44 14.82
CA ALA A 22 7.21 5.49 15.33
C ALA A 22 5.81 5.73 14.71
N ASP A 23 5.41 6.98 14.58
CA ASP A 23 4.09 7.36 14.06
C ASP A 23 3.95 7.08 12.55
N SER A 24 5.08 7.05 11.82
CA SER A 24 5.09 6.70 10.40
C SER A 24 4.65 5.26 10.13
N PHE A 25 4.78 4.35 11.10
CA PHE A 25 4.27 2.99 10.94
C PHE A 25 2.74 2.96 10.90
N GLU A 26 2.08 3.75 11.75
CA GLU A 26 0.62 3.84 11.77
C GLU A 26 0.10 4.50 10.48
N ALA A 27 0.77 5.56 10.02
CA ALA A 27 0.45 6.21 8.76
C ALA A 27 0.59 5.26 7.55
N ALA A 28 1.68 4.49 7.49
CA ALA A 28 1.89 3.49 6.44
C ALA A 28 0.82 2.38 6.47
N GLU A 29 0.45 1.93 7.67
CA GLU A 29 -0.59 0.92 7.85
C GLU A 29 -1.97 1.43 7.42
N ALA A 30 -2.33 2.66 7.80
CA ALA A 30 -3.57 3.30 7.37
C ALA A 30 -3.64 3.44 5.84
N ARG A 31 -2.52 3.82 5.21
CA ARG A 31 -2.43 3.94 3.74
C ARG A 31 -2.58 2.58 3.05
N LEU A 32 -1.90 1.54 3.55
CA LEU A 32 -2.01 0.20 3.00
C LEU A 32 -3.44 -0.35 3.11
N LYS A 33 -4.11 -0.10 4.24
CA LYS A 33 -5.51 -0.46 4.44
C LYS A 33 -6.42 0.20 3.40
N ALA A 34 -6.27 1.50 3.17
CA ALA A 34 -7.06 2.22 2.16
C ALA A 34 -6.85 1.66 0.75
N ILE A 35 -5.61 1.32 0.39
CA ILE A 35 -5.29 0.69 -0.91
C ILE A 35 -5.97 -0.68 -1.04
N LEU A 36 -5.91 -1.52 0.00
CA LEU A 36 -6.55 -2.82 0.03
C LEU A 36 -8.07 -2.73 -0.08
N GLU A 37 -8.69 -1.82 0.67
CA GLU A 37 -10.14 -1.59 0.62
C GLU A 37 -10.59 -1.13 -0.77
N HIS A 38 -9.82 -0.26 -1.41
CA HIS A 38 -10.10 0.19 -2.77
C HIS A 38 -9.96 -0.94 -3.80
N ALA A 39 -8.90 -1.74 -3.71
CA ALA A 39 -8.71 -2.91 -4.57
C ALA A 39 -9.81 -3.96 -4.36
N ALA A 40 -10.25 -4.16 -3.12
CA ALA A 40 -11.38 -5.04 -2.78
C ALA A 40 -12.69 -4.55 -3.40
N LYS A 41 -12.98 -3.24 -3.33
CA LYS A 41 -14.15 -2.63 -3.98
C LYS A 41 -14.13 -2.85 -5.50
N LYS A 42 -12.97 -2.64 -6.16
CA LYS A 42 -12.80 -2.92 -7.61
C LYS A 42 -13.03 -4.39 -7.96
N ALA A 43 -12.55 -5.31 -7.13
CA ALA A 43 -12.78 -6.74 -7.31
C ALA A 43 -14.27 -7.10 -7.15
N GLN A 44 -14.92 -6.54 -6.13
CA GLN A 44 -16.33 -6.74 -5.83
C GLN A 44 -17.25 -6.19 -6.94
N ALA A 45 -16.94 -5.01 -7.49
CA ALA A 45 -17.65 -4.44 -8.64
C ALA A 45 -17.63 -5.38 -9.86
N LYS A 46 -16.55 -6.16 -10.01
CA LYS A 46 -16.40 -7.20 -11.04
C LYS A 46 -16.91 -8.58 -10.59
N ARG A 47 -17.68 -8.65 -9.49
CA ARG A 47 -18.23 -9.86 -8.87
C ARG A 47 -17.19 -10.93 -8.50
N ARG A 48 -15.95 -10.54 -8.27
CA ARG A 48 -14.86 -11.45 -7.88
C ARG A 48 -14.67 -11.44 -6.37
N LYS A 49 -14.32 -12.61 -5.82
CA LYS A 49 -13.86 -12.76 -4.42
C LYS A 49 -12.33 -12.67 -4.27
N THR A 50 -11.61 -12.60 -5.39
CA THR A 50 -10.14 -12.53 -5.43
C THR A 50 -9.68 -11.17 -5.93
N ILE A 51 -8.85 -10.49 -5.13
CA ILE A 51 -8.15 -9.26 -5.52
C ILE A 51 -6.98 -9.65 -6.42
N LEU A 52 -6.93 -9.09 -7.63
CA LEU A 52 -5.86 -9.34 -8.61
C LEU A 52 -4.90 -8.15 -8.64
N LYS A 53 -3.68 -8.36 -9.17
CA LYS A 53 -2.67 -7.30 -9.33
C LYS A 53 -3.25 -6.01 -9.96
N ARG A 54 -4.08 -6.16 -11.00
CA ARG A 54 -4.75 -5.05 -11.69
C ARG A 54 -5.71 -4.22 -10.84
N ASP A 55 -6.16 -4.75 -9.70
CA ASP A 55 -7.06 -4.02 -8.80
C ASP A 55 -6.27 -3.07 -7.87
N PHE A 56 -4.98 -3.37 -7.63
CA PHE A 56 -4.05 -2.49 -6.92
C PHE A 56 -3.51 -1.37 -7.80
N ILE A 57 -3.43 -1.60 -9.11
CA ILE A 57 -3.07 -0.57 -10.08
C ILE A 57 -4.18 0.49 -10.02
N HIS A 58 -3.88 1.63 -9.39
CA HIS A 58 -4.50 2.87 -9.84
C HIS A 58 -4.03 3.03 -11.28
N GLU A 59 -4.96 3.35 -12.18
CA GLU A 59 -4.56 3.93 -13.46
C GLU A 59 -3.61 5.06 -13.07
N ILE A 60 -2.30 4.84 -13.27
CA ILE A 60 -1.34 5.92 -13.25
C ILE A 60 -1.87 6.79 -14.35
N ASP A 61 -2.39 7.96 -13.98
CA ASP A 61 -2.70 9.00 -14.95
C ASP A 61 -1.51 9.04 -15.90
N LEU A 62 -1.78 8.89 -17.19
CA LEU A 62 -0.81 8.73 -18.26
C LEU A 62 0.20 9.90 -18.35
N PHE A 63 0.15 10.85 -17.41
CA PHE A 63 0.76 12.17 -17.38
C PHE A 63 1.53 12.49 -16.08
N ASP A 64 1.59 11.60 -15.06
CA ASP A 64 2.31 11.89 -13.80
C ASP A 64 3.81 11.47 -13.85
N LEU A 65 4.48 11.80 -14.96
CA LEU A 65 5.94 11.75 -15.10
C LEU A 65 6.46 13.12 -15.54
N ASP A 66 6.40 14.10 -14.63
CA ASP A 66 7.18 15.34 -14.69
C ASP A 66 8.08 15.45 -13.44
#